data_AF-A0A951GA81-F1
#
_entry.id   AF-A0A951GA81-F1
#
_cell.length_a   1.000
_cell.length_b   1.000
_cell.length_c   1.000
_cell.angle_alpha   90.00
_cell.angle_beta   90.00
_cell.angle_gamma   90.00
#
_symmetry.space_group_name_H-M   'P 1'
#
loop_
_entity.id
_entity.type
_entity.pdbx_description
1 polymer ?
#
loop_
_entity_poly.entity_id
_entity_poly.type
_entity_poly.pdbx_seq_one_letter_code
_entity_poly.pdbx_strand_id
1 'polypeptide(L)'
;MKGLIELVITVAVAVALALLIQAFIVKPYRIPSPSMVPTLDVGQRVLTNRLAGNPSLGDIIVFHPPHGADLGDGVCGNPNQGGGHNQACDTPTAQESQ
;
A
#
# COMPACT_ATOMS: atom_id res chain seq x y z
N MET A 1 -18.46 4.01 40.54
CA MET A 1 -17.79 4.90 39.57
C MET A 1 -16.33 4.51 39.28
N LYS A 2 -15.55 4.01 40.27
CA LYS A 2 -14.15 3.55 40.07
C LYS A 2 -13.97 2.46 38.98
N GLY A 3 -14.80 1.42 38.97
CA GLY A 3 -14.68 0.34 37.97
C GLY A 3 -14.97 0.77 36.52
N LEU A 4 -15.80 1.80 36.32
CA LEU A 4 -16.03 2.37 34.99
C LEU A 4 -14.77 3.09 34.49
N ILE A 5 -14.08 3.83 35.37
CA ILE A 5 -12.87 4.57 35.04
C ILE A 5 -11.73 3.60 34.67
N GLU A 6 -11.55 2.53 35.44
CA GLU A 6 -10.55 1.50 35.12
C GLU A 6 -10.83 0.86 33.76
N LEU A 7 -12.09 0.47 33.49
CA LEU A 7 -12.47 -0.10 32.21
C LEU A 7 -12.22 0.87 31.04
N VAL A 8 -12.58 2.15 31.19
CA VAL A 8 -12.35 3.18 30.16
C VAL A 8 -10.85 3.34 29.90
N ILE A 9 -10.02 3.41 30.93
CA ILE A 9 -8.57 3.54 30.78
C ILE A 9 -7.99 2.31 30.09
N THR A 10 -8.38 1.10 30.50
CA THR A 10 -7.91 -0.14 29.88
C THR A 10 -8.28 -0.21 28.40
N VAL A 11 -9.53 0.12 28.04
CA VAL A 11 -9.99 0.14 26.65
C VAL A 11 -9.24 1.21 25.85
N ALA A 12 -9.05 2.40 26.41
CA ALA A 12 -8.34 3.49 25.75
C ALA A 12 -6.88 3.09 25.43
N VAL A 13 -6.18 2.49 26.40
CA VAL A 13 -4.80 2.00 26.19
C VAL A 13 -4.76 0.90 25.14
N ALA A 14 -5.69 -0.06 25.17
CA ALA A 14 -5.75 -1.13 24.17
C ALA A 14 -5.98 -0.58 22.75
N VAL A 15 -6.88 0.38 22.58
CA VAL A 15 -7.15 1.03 21.29
C VAL A 15 -5.94 1.84 20.83
N ALA A 16 -5.31 2.61 21.71
CA ALA A 16 -4.12 3.38 21.39
C ALA A 16 -2.98 2.47 20.90
N LEU A 17 -2.73 1.35 21.59
CA LEU A 17 -1.75 0.36 21.16
C LEU A 17 -2.11 -0.26 19.81
N ALA A 18 -3.38 -0.62 19.60
CA ALA A 18 -3.83 -1.18 18.32
C ALA A 18 -3.62 -0.19 17.15
N LEU A 19 -3.91 1.09 17.36
CA LEU A 19 -3.69 2.13 16.36
C LEU A 19 -2.20 2.35 16.06
N LEU A 20 -1.33 2.32 17.09
CA LEU A 20 0.12 2.41 16.89
C LEU A 20 0.65 1.23 16.09
N ILE A 21 0.22 0.01 16.41
CA ILE A 21 0.62 -1.19 15.66
C ILE A 21 0.16 -1.08 14.20
N GLN A 22 -1.06 -0.62 13.95
CA GLN A 22 -1.57 -0.46 12.58
C GLN A 22 -0.91 0.67 11.80
N ALA A 23 -0.50 1.74 12.48
CA ALA A 23 0.15 2.88 11.84
C ALA A 23 1.60 2.56 11.44
N PHE A 24 2.34 1.85 12.30
CA PHE A 24 3.79 1.71 12.16
C PHE A 24 4.26 0.31 11.77
N ILE A 25 3.55 -0.75 12.16
CA ILE A 25 4.03 -2.14 12.05
C ILE A 25 3.32 -2.86 10.91
N VAL A 26 1.98 -2.91 10.96
CA VAL A 26 1.17 -3.69 10.01
C VAL A 26 0.10 -2.84 9.35
N LYS A 27 0.02 -2.87 8.03
CA LYS A 27 -1.04 -2.16 7.29
C LYS A 27 -1.97 -3.15 6.58
N PRO A 28 -3.29 -3.08 6.82
CA PRO A 28 -4.24 -3.91 6.09
C PRO A 28 -4.47 -3.37 4.68
N TYR A 29 -4.46 -4.28 3.71
CA TYR A 29 -4.83 -4.00 2.32
C TYR A 29 -5.88 -4.99 1.83
N ARG A 30 -6.70 -4.55 0.87
CA ARG A 30 -7.66 -5.38 0.16
C ARG A 30 -7.28 -5.39 -1.32
N ILE A 31 -7.17 -6.57 -1.92
CA ILE A 31 -6.78 -6.71 -3.33
C ILE A 31 -7.95 -6.33 -4.25
N PRO A 32 -7.83 -5.29 -5.09
CA PRO A 32 -8.95 -4.82 -5.91
C PRO A 32 -9.04 -5.52 -7.29
N SER A 33 -7.96 -6.14 -7.76
CA SER A 33 -7.83 -6.68 -9.11
C SER A 33 -7.39 -8.15 -9.14
N PRO A 34 -7.70 -8.91 -10.21
CA PRO A 34 -7.36 -10.32 -10.34
C PRO A 34 -5.92 -10.60 -10.82
N SER A 35 -5.04 -9.60 -10.88
CA SER A 35 -3.68 -9.76 -11.44
C SER A 35 -2.76 -10.68 -10.64
N MET A 36 -3.13 -11.00 -9.39
CA MET A 36 -2.38 -11.88 -8.49
C MET A 36 -3.02 -13.27 -8.32
N VAL A 37 -4.06 -13.60 -9.10
CA VAL A 37 -4.65 -14.95 -9.10
C VAL A 37 -3.67 -15.94 -9.74
N PRO A 38 -3.47 -17.15 -9.18
CA PRO A 38 -4.20 -17.77 -8.07
C PRO A 38 -3.63 -17.50 -6.67
N THR A 39 -2.53 -16.76 -6.55
CA THR A 39 -1.87 -16.52 -5.26
C THR A 39 -2.72 -15.70 -4.30
N LEU A 40 -3.38 -14.66 -4.80
CA LEU A 40 -4.31 -13.81 -4.03
C LEU A 40 -5.61 -13.59 -4.81
N ASP A 41 -6.73 -13.87 -4.16
CA ASP A 41 -8.06 -13.70 -4.74
C ASP A 41 -8.55 -12.25 -4.65
N VAL A 42 -9.45 -11.90 -5.58
CA VAL A 42 -10.06 -10.56 -5.60
C VAL A 42 -10.88 -10.35 -4.32
N GLY A 43 -10.60 -9.25 -3.63
CA GLY A 43 -11.25 -8.89 -2.38
C GLY A 43 -10.65 -9.53 -1.13
N GLN A 44 -9.62 -10.38 -1.26
CA GLN A 44 -8.86 -10.92 -0.15
C GLN A 44 -8.18 -9.80 0.66
N ARG A 45 -8.14 -9.96 1.99
CA ARG A 45 -7.48 -9.04 2.91
C ARG A 45 -6.12 -9.59 3.30
N VAL A 46 -5.09 -8.75 3.18
CA VAL A 46 -3.70 -9.09 3.54
C VAL A 46 -3.15 -8.03 4.49
N LEU A 47 -2.19 -8.42 5.33
CA LEU A 47 -1.47 -7.53 6.24
C LEU A 47 -0.03 -7.44 5.77
N THR A 48 0.47 -6.22 5.52
CA THR A 48 1.86 -5.99 5.13
C THR A 48 2.71 -5.65 6.34
N ASN A 49 3.92 -6.21 6.43
CA ASN A 49 4.91 -5.84 7.45
C ASN A 49 5.77 -4.65 6.97
N ARG A 50 5.67 -3.51 7.66
CA ARG A 50 6.45 -2.30 7.35
C ARG A 50 7.88 -2.31 7.90
N LEU A 51 8.24 -3.27 8.76
CA LEU A 51 9.59 -3.41 9.30
C LEU A 51 10.52 -4.24 8.40
N ALA A 52 9.98 -4.93 7.40
CA ALA A 52 10.79 -5.67 6.44
C ALA A 52 11.51 -4.66 5.53
N GLY A 53 12.83 -4.55 5.67
CA GLY A 53 13.63 -3.54 4.96
C GLY A 53 13.93 -3.91 3.51
N ASN A 54 14.64 -5.01 3.30
CA ASN A 54 15.09 -5.42 1.96
C ASN A 54 14.26 -6.62 1.46
N PRO A 55 13.55 -6.47 0.33
CA PRO A 55 12.80 -7.57 -0.25
C PRO A 55 13.74 -8.62 -0.85
N SER A 56 13.36 -9.88 -0.71
CA SER A 56 14.03 -11.03 -1.30
C SER A 56 13.22 -11.62 -2.46
N LEU A 57 13.88 -12.46 -3.26
CA LEU A 57 13.17 -13.17 -4.34
C LEU A 57 12.06 -14.03 -3.75
N GLY A 58 10.84 -13.85 -4.27
CA GLY A 58 9.62 -14.52 -3.79
C GLY A 58 8.74 -13.67 -2.87
N ASP A 59 9.22 -12.50 -2.42
CA ASP A 59 8.42 -11.59 -1.60
C ASP A 59 7.36 -10.86 -2.43
N ILE A 60 6.18 -10.68 -1.82
CA ILE A 60 5.11 -9.82 -2.35
C ILE A 60 5.21 -8.47 -1.63
N ILE A 61 5.56 -7.43 -2.38
CA ILE A 61 5.72 -6.07 -1.85
C ILE A 61 4.58 -5.15 -2.31
N VAL A 62 4.28 -4.14 -1.49
CA VAL A 62 3.35 -3.07 -1.82
C VAL A 62 4.14 -1.76 -1.88
N PHE A 63 4.09 -1.09 -3.03
CA PHE A 63 4.79 0.16 -3.30
C PHE A 63 3.82 1.17 -3.91
N HIS A 64 4.14 2.46 -3.81
CA HIS A 64 3.44 3.52 -4.53
C HIS A 64 3.99 3.59 -5.94
N PRO A 65 3.13 3.52 -6.97
CA PRO A 65 3.61 3.57 -8.34
C PRO A 65 4.32 4.91 -8.60
N PRO A 66 5.28 4.95 -9.54
CA PRO A 66 5.96 6.18 -9.90
C PRO A 66 4.96 7.19 -10.46
N HIS A 67 5.32 8.47 -10.40
CA HIS A 67 4.48 9.55 -10.90
C HIS A 67 4.14 9.32 -12.39
N GLY A 68 2.87 9.47 -12.76
CA GLY A 68 2.40 9.28 -14.14
C GLY A 68 1.89 7.88 -14.48
N ALA A 69 2.02 6.90 -13.58
CA ALA A 69 1.42 5.57 -13.75
C ALA A 69 -0.10 5.55 -13.41
N ASP A 70 -0.62 6.62 -12.82
CA ASP A 70 -2.04 6.76 -12.53
C ASP A 70 -2.85 6.99 -13.81
N LEU A 71 -3.99 6.32 -13.91
CA LEU A 71 -4.86 6.27 -15.09
C LEU A 71 -5.43 7.64 -15.54
N GLY A 72 -5.25 8.70 -14.75
CA GLY A 72 -5.83 10.02 -14.98
C GLY A 72 -4.92 10.99 -15.75
N ASP A 73 -3.61 10.97 -15.47
CA ASP A 73 -2.68 12.02 -15.92
C ASP A 73 -1.48 11.50 -16.71
N GLY A 74 -1.37 10.17 -16.90
CA GLY A 74 -0.48 9.47 -17.84
C GLY A 74 0.80 10.21 -18.24
N VAL A 75 1.75 10.38 -17.32
CA VAL A 75 3.01 11.09 -17.59
C VAL A 75 4.10 10.08 -17.89
N CYS A 76 4.59 10.06 -19.13
CA CYS A 76 5.75 9.24 -19.52
C CYS A 76 7.07 9.97 -19.27
N GLY A 77 8.17 9.21 -19.14
CA GLY A 77 9.53 9.77 -19.03
C GLY A 77 9.99 10.53 -20.29
N ASN A 78 9.40 10.22 -21.45
CA ASN A 78 9.66 10.90 -22.71
C ASN A 78 8.63 12.02 -22.94
N PRO A 79 9.05 13.30 -23.01
CA PRO A 79 8.14 14.43 -23.18
C PRO A 79 7.44 14.43 -24.55
N ASN A 80 7.97 13.69 -25.54
CA ASN A 80 7.36 13.58 -26.86
C ASN A 80 6.20 12.57 -26.91
N GLN A 81 6.01 11.77 -25.85
CA GLN A 81 4.94 10.77 -25.80
C GLN A 81 3.63 11.28 -25.19
N GLY A 82 3.58 12.51 -24.68
CA GLY A 82 2.36 13.10 -24.15
C GLY A 82 1.65 12.26 -23.07
N GLY A 83 0.50 12.74 -22.61
CA GLY A 83 -0.42 11.95 -21.78
C GLY A 83 -1.70 11.64 -22.56
N GLY A 84 -2.28 10.47 -22.32
CA GLY A 84 -3.57 10.07 -22.91
C GLY A 84 -3.54 9.13 -24.12
N HIS A 85 -2.50 8.29 -24.26
CA HIS A 85 -2.43 7.26 -25.29
C HIS A 85 -2.52 5.86 -24.66
N ASN A 86 -3.22 4.92 -25.30
CA ASN A 86 -3.35 3.52 -24.83
C ASN A 86 -2.10 2.67 -25.10
N GLN A 87 -0.93 3.29 -25.33
CA GLN A 87 0.34 2.60 -25.57
C GLN A 87 1.22 2.71 -24.33
N ALA A 88 2.03 1.68 -24.06
CA ALA A 88 3.00 1.71 -22.98
C ALA A 88 4.10 2.76 -23.24
N CYS A 89 4.55 3.44 -22.18
CA CYS A 89 5.66 4.39 -22.27
C CYS A 89 6.96 3.69 -22.70
N ASP A 90 7.77 4.38 -23.50
CA ASP A 90 9.07 3.86 -23.99
C ASP A 90 10.21 4.01 -22.99
N THR A 91 10.12 5.01 -22.10
CA THR A 91 11.16 5.39 -21.16
C THR A 91 10.60 5.56 -19.75
N PRO A 92 11.34 5.10 -18.73
CA PRO A 92 10.93 5.26 -17.34
C PRO A 92 10.99 6.72 -16.90
N THR A 93 10.15 7.09 -15.93
CA THR A 93 10.21 8.38 -15.27
C THR A 93 11.43 8.46 -14.34
N ALA A 94 11.98 9.67 -14.16
CA ALA A 94 13.16 9.89 -13.31
C ALA A 94 12.92 9.70 -11.80
N GLN A 95 11.67 9.59 -11.36
CA GLN A 95 11.30 9.39 -9.96
C GLN A 95 11.17 7.90 -9.65
N GLU A 96 11.81 7.47 -8.56
CA GLU A 96 11.67 6.11 -8.04
C GLU A 96 10.31 5.91 -7.36
N SER A 97 9.88 4.65 -7.32
CA SER A 97 8.69 4.21 -6.59
C SER A 97 8.99 4.15 -5.09
N GLN A 98 8.07 4.64 -4.25
CA GLN A 98 8.21 4.74 -2.79
C GLN A 98 7.37 3.73 -2.01
#